data_AF-A0AA91C5J7-F1
#
_entry.id   AF-A0AA91C5J7-F1
#
_cell.length_a   1.000
_cell.length_b   1.000
_cell.length_c   1.000
_cell.angle_alpha   90.00
_cell.angle_beta   90.00
_cell.angle_gamma   90.00
#
_symmetry.space_group_name_H-M   'P 1'
#
loop_
_entity.id
_entity.type
_entity.pdbx_description
1 polymer ?
#
loop_
_entity_poly.entity_id
_entity_poly.type
_entity_poly.pdbx_seq_one_letter_code
_entity_poly.pdbx_strand_id
1 'polypeptide(L)'
;MKLKSWHLYVLATLCFLFAFTSLNMKYDRFYRVNGIDNDNRSLIEKYLDKEEQDYLIDHGISVDEFIDYIIYDQFHLQYYQYYNELKEAKKYDSLENLINDVNSVVDRLTVEFGTQTDTYFKTLIKNDLFYAYQKSTYFDFDNVRYYQLLRTLYSDDDYSYIILTNNYVNTLENEKDDTYKLFKEMVSTYDAQGLYILMNTELKANASRLYKIDTMSQVIDDTTFIGGYESKHMTMIENISRLSYSMYLNEEAYNALKQMYDDLYKNTKKRFLVTSAYKSYDVLNLEENTSQAGYSEFQLGTSVSLKINGIKDVEFVSTDVYQWLLEHSYEYGYVLRYPSDKVTITQKESCNIFRYVGKENAQKMHNQNLCLEELNNQ
;
A
#
# COMPACT_ATOMS: atom_id res chain seq x y z
N MET A 1 48.92 83.22 7.08
CA MET A 1 47.74 83.13 6.20
C MET A 1 46.55 82.66 7.03
N LYS A 2 45.48 83.46 7.17
CA LYS A 2 44.23 83.01 7.83
C LYS A 2 43.43 82.18 6.81
N LEU A 3 43.28 80.88 7.06
CA LEU A 3 42.42 80.01 6.25
C LEU A 3 40.97 80.50 6.32
N LYS A 4 40.39 80.91 5.19
CA LYS A 4 38.94 81.17 5.08
C LYS A 4 38.18 79.86 5.25
N SER A 5 37.02 79.90 5.92
CA SER A 5 36.16 78.73 6.19
C SER A 5 35.91 77.81 4.99
N TRP A 6 35.83 78.37 3.77
CA TRP A 6 35.64 77.59 2.54
C TRP A 6 36.76 76.57 2.25
N HIS A 7 37.99 76.81 2.73
CA HIS A 7 39.13 75.91 2.52
C HIS A 7 38.98 74.65 3.35
N LEU A 8 38.32 74.76 4.51
CA LEU A 8 38.01 73.64 5.37
C LEU A 8 36.97 72.73 4.72
N TYR A 9 35.96 73.30 4.06
CA TYR A 9 34.95 72.54 3.30
C TYR A 9 35.58 71.84 2.10
N VAL A 10 36.42 72.52 1.32
CA VAL A 10 37.12 71.90 0.18
C VAL A 10 38.04 70.77 0.63
N LEU A 11 38.80 70.97 1.72
CA LEU A 11 39.65 69.93 2.30
C LEU A 11 38.83 68.73 2.80
N ALA A 12 37.72 68.98 3.50
CA ALA A 12 36.84 67.91 3.99
C ALA A 12 36.19 67.11 2.84
N THR A 13 35.75 67.78 1.77
CA THR A 13 35.22 67.11 0.58
C THR A 13 36.30 66.28 -0.13
N LEU A 14 37.53 66.80 -0.25
CA LEU A 14 38.65 66.04 -0.82
C LEU A 14 39.01 64.82 0.04
N CYS A 15 39.04 64.97 1.37
CA CYS A 15 39.25 63.86 2.29
C CYS A 15 38.12 62.82 2.20
N PHE A 16 36.86 63.24 2.08
CA PHE A 16 35.72 62.35 1.91
C PHE A 16 35.79 61.60 0.57
N LEU A 17 36.06 62.30 -0.54
CA LEU A 17 36.22 61.67 -1.85
C LEU A 17 37.39 60.69 -1.85
N PHE A 18 38.53 61.05 -1.28
CA PHE A 18 39.69 60.15 -1.16
C PHE A 18 39.37 58.91 -0.32
N ALA A 19 38.71 59.08 0.83
CA ALA A 19 38.28 57.97 1.67
C ALA A 19 37.24 57.08 0.96
N PHE A 20 36.26 57.69 0.29
CA PHE A 20 35.22 56.99 -0.46
C PHE A 20 35.81 56.20 -1.63
N THR A 21 36.69 56.81 -2.45
CA THR A 21 37.37 56.12 -3.54
C THR A 21 38.28 55.02 -3.02
N SER A 22 39.03 55.25 -1.94
CA SER A 22 39.90 54.22 -1.36
C SER A 22 39.12 53.05 -0.75
N LEU A 23 37.93 53.28 -0.19
CA LEU A 23 37.04 52.22 0.29
C LEU A 23 36.41 51.46 -0.88
N ASN A 24 35.95 52.17 -1.90
CA ASN A 24 35.32 51.57 -3.08
C ASN A 24 36.32 50.75 -3.92
N MET A 25 37.59 51.16 -3.97
CA MET A 25 38.66 50.37 -4.62
C MET A 25 39.01 49.08 -3.90
N LYS A 26 38.69 48.98 -2.60
CA LYS A 26 38.88 47.76 -1.78
C LYS A 26 37.57 47.02 -1.52
N TYR A 27 36.47 47.50 -2.07
CA TYR A 27 35.17 46.90 -1.90
C TYR A 27 35.10 45.64 -2.76
N ASP A 28 35.08 44.49 -2.09
CA ASP A 28 34.79 43.22 -2.71
C ASP A 28 33.31 42.90 -2.49
N ARG A 29 32.55 42.92 -3.59
CA ARG A 29 31.10 42.68 -3.59
C ARG A 29 30.77 41.31 -3.01
N PHE A 30 31.64 40.31 -3.19
CA PHE A 30 31.44 38.96 -2.70
C PHE A 30 32.14 38.69 -1.36
N TYR A 31 32.65 39.70 -0.65
CA TYR A 31 33.35 39.52 0.63
C TYR A 31 32.56 38.75 1.70
N ARG A 32 31.22 38.78 1.63
CA ARG A 32 30.33 38.06 2.56
C ARG A 32 30.05 36.61 2.17
N VAL A 33 30.44 36.21 0.96
CA VAL A 33 30.23 34.87 0.41
C VAL A 33 31.38 33.99 0.88
N ASN A 34 31.06 32.95 1.63
CA ASN A 34 32.07 32.02 2.14
C ASN A 34 32.63 31.15 1.00
N GLY A 35 33.93 30.87 1.02
CA GLY A 35 34.60 30.04 0.01
C GLY A 35 34.92 30.74 -1.32
N ILE A 36 34.75 32.06 -1.43
CA ILE A 36 35.07 32.81 -2.66
C ILE A 36 36.57 32.80 -2.96
N ASP A 37 36.91 32.51 -4.22
CA ASP A 37 38.24 32.64 -4.80
C ASP A 37 38.14 33.27 -6.21
N ASN A 38 39.26 33.38 -6.91
CA ASN A 38 39.27 34.00 -8.25
C ASN A 38 38.57 33.13 -9.31
N ASP A 39 38.63 31.81 -9.17
CA ASP A 39 38.13 30.87 -10.17
C ASP A 39 36.60 30.75 -10.08
N ASN A 40 36.08 30.54 -8.87
CA ASN A 40 34.65 30.47 -8.63
C ASN A 40 33.96 31.83 -8.82
N ARG A 41 34.64 32.96 -8.55
CA ARG A 41 34.15 34.30 -8.91
C ARG A 41 33.90 34.43 -10.40
N SER A 42 34.83 33.95 -11.23
CA SER A 42 34.66 34.01 -12.68
C SER A 42 33.46 33.17 -13.15
N LEU A 43 33.15 32.07 -12.47
CA LEU A 43 31.96 31.26 -12.75
C LEU A 43 30.69 32.00 -12.32
N ILE A 44 30.67 32.57 -11.11
CA ILE A 44 29.55 33.35 -10.58
C ILE A 44 29.21 34.53 -11.51
N GLU A 45 30.21 35.30 -11.92
CA GLU A 45 30.00 36.44 -12.82
C GLU A 45 29.55 36.03 -14.23
N LYS A 46 29.90 34.82 -14.67
CA LYS A 46 29.55 34.29 -15.99
C LYS A 46 28.14 33.71 -16.03
N TYR A 47 27.73 33.00 -14.98
CA TYR A 47 26.52 32.18 -14.99
C TYR A 47 25.37 32.75 -14.16
N LEU A 48 25.65 33.56 -13.13
CA LEU A 48 24.61 34.22 -12.34
C LEU A 48 24.36 35.63 -12.82
N ASP A 49 23.09 36.00 -12.93
CA ASP A 49 22.73 37.38 -13.23
C ASP A 49 22.94 38.31 -12.02
N LYS A 50 22.65 39.60 -12.21
CA LYS A 50 22.89 40.59 -11.15
C LYS A 50 21.99 40.37 -9.93
N GLU A 51 20.75 39.96 -10.14
CA GLU A 51 19.76 39.73 -9.08
C GLU A 51 20.12 38.48 -8.28
N GLU A 52 20.55 37.41 -8.95
CA GLU A 52 21.05 36.20 -8.30
C GLU A 52 22.34 36.46 -7.52
N GLN A 53 23.25 37.27 -8.06
CA GLN A 53 24.45 37.70 -7.33
C GLN A 53 24.10 38.50 -6.06
N ASP A 54 23.13 39.41 -6.13
CA ASP A 54 22.67 40.16 -4.96
C ASP A 54 22.03 39.20 -3.94
N TYR A 55 21.22 38.23 -4.40
CA TYR A 55 20.62 37.19 -3.55
C TYR A 55 21.69 36.35 -2.83
N LEU A 56 22.72 35.87 -3.56
CA LEU A 56 23.87 35.14 -3.03
C LEU A 56 24.52 35.90 -1.84
N ILE A 57 24.74 37.19 -2.03
CA ILE A 57 25.43 38.05 -1.06
C ILE A 57 24.54 38.35 0.15
N ASP A 58 23.27 38.66 -0.09
CA ASP A 58 22.32 39.02 0.96
C ASP A 58 22.02 37.85 1.90
N HIS A 59 22.02 36.62 1.35
CA HIS A 59 21.79 35.39 2.12
C HIS A 59 23.08 34.73 2.59
N GLY A 60 24.25 35.19 2.14
CA GLY A 60 25.55 34.67 2.56
C GLY A 60 25.75 33.19 2.21
N ILE A 61 25.22 32.74 1.07
CA ILE A 61 25.28 31.33 0.64
C ILE A 61 26.73 30.97 0.36
N SER A 62 27.17 29.81 0.85
CA SER A 62 28.55 29.36 0.68
C SER A 62 28.75 28.77 -0.72
N VAL A 63 29.91 29.01 -1.33
CA VAL A 63 30.18 28.57 -2.72
C VAL A 63 30.01 27.05 -2.87
N ASP A 64 30.46 26.26 -1.90
CA ASP A 64 30.36 24.80 -1.90
C ASP A 64 28.92 24.27 -1.92
N GLU A 65 27.93 25.07 -1.53
CA GLU A 65 26.53 24.64 -1.51
C GLU A 65 25.87 24.65 -2.90
N PHE A 66 26.44 25.35 -3.89
CA PHE A 66 25.80 25.50 -5.20
C PHE A 66 26.74 25.40 -6.41
N ILE A 67 28.06 25.49 -6.21
CA ILE A 67 29.01 25.57 -7.33
C ILE A 67 28.93 24.38 -8.28
N ASP A 68 28.56 23.20 -7.78
CA ASP A 68 28.37 21.98 -8.57
C ASP A 68 27.26 22.12 -9.64
N TYR A 69 26.31 23.05 -9.44
CA TYR A 69 25.14 23.24 -10.28
C TYR A 69 25.26 24.46 -11.21
N ILE A 70 26.20 25.37 -10.96
CA ILE A 70 26.23 26.70 -11.57
C ILE A 70 26.34 26.70 -13.11
N ILE A 71 26.84 25.61 -13.69
CA ILE A 71 27.06 25.48 -15.14
C ILE A 71 25.83 24.97 -15.90
N TYR A 72 24.79 24.53 -15.21
CA TYR A 72 23.58 23.99 -15.81
C TYR A 72 22.61 25.13 -16.11
N ASP A 73 22.13 25.22 -17.35
CA ASP A 73 21.28 26.33 -17.80
C ASP A 73 19.95 26.44 -17.02
N GLN A 74 19.49 25.34 -16.42
CA GLN A 74 18.27 25.27 -15.63
C GLN A 74 18.50 25.54 -14.14
N PHE A 75 19.74 25.79 -13.71
CA PHE A 75 20.04 26.05 -12.31
C PHE A 75 19.40 27.36 -11.85
N HIS A 76 18.72 27.30 -10.70
CA HIS A 76 18.21 28.48 -10.00
C HIS A 76 18.90 28.59 -8.65
N LEU A 77 19.63 29.69 -8.42
CA LEU A 77 20.38 29.85 -7.17
C LEU A 77 19.48 29.72 -5.94
N GLN A 78 18.26 30.24 -5.99
CA GLN A 78 17.31 30.20 -4.88
C GLN A 78 16.89 28.77 -4.50
N TYR A 79 17.09 27.78 -5.38
CA TYR A 79 16.70 26.39 -5.16
C TYR A 79 17.84 25.50 -4.67
N TYR A 80 19.02 26.05 -4.40
CA TYR A 80 20.23 25.28 -4.04
C TYR A 80 20.02 24.29 -2.88
N GLN A 81 19.24 24.67 -1.87
CA GLN A 81 18.94 23.79 -0.71
C GLN A 81 18.14 22.57 -1.14
N TYR A 82 17.16 22.74 -2.04
CA TYR A 82 16.35 21.64 -2.55
C TYR A 82 17.17 20.66 -3.41
N TYR A 83 18.11 21.18 -4.20
CA TYR A 83 19.05 20.33 -4.94
C TYR A 83 19.89 19.48 -3.99
N ASN A 84 20.41 20.09 -2.93
CA ASN A 84 21.22 19.38 -1.93
C ASN A 84 20.41 18.31 -1.18
N GLU A 85 19.18 18.62 -0.78
CA GLU A 85 18.29 17.65 -0.12
C GLU A 85 18.01 16.42 -1.00
N LEU A 86 17.70 16.59 -2.29
CA LEU A 86 17.48 15.45 -3.19
C LEU A 86 18.80 14.75 -3.55
N LYS A 87 19.90 15.49 -3.66
CA LYS A 87 21.24 14.95 -3.92
C LYS A 87 21.66 13.96 -2.85
N GLU A 88 21.40 14.27 -1.58
CA GLU A 88 21.67 13.38 -0.45
C GLU A 88 20.85 12.08 -0.50
N ALA A 89 19.64 12.13 -1.06
CA ALA A 89 18.80 10.94 -1.24
C ALA A 89 19.32 9.97 -2.33
N LYS A 90 20.20 10.41 -3.23
CA LYS A 90 20.85 9.61 -4.30
C LYS A 90 19.87 8.87 -5.23
N LYS A 91 18.71 9.46 -5.50
CA LYS A 91 17.65 8.88 -6.36
C LYS A 91 17.54 9.56 -7.72
N TYR A 92 18.65 9.76 -8.43
CA TYR A 92 18.67 10.46 -9.72
C TYR A 92 19.82 9.95 -10.60
N ASP A 93 19.66 10.03 -11.92
CA ASP A 93 20.65 9.48 -12.87
C ASP A 93 21.80 10.46 -13.17
N SER A 94 21.52 11.76 -13.15
CA SER A 94 22.48 12.83 -13.46
C SER A 94 22.12 14.10 -12.70
N LEU A 95 23.10 15.00 -12.51
CA LEU A 95 22.85 16.32 -11.90
C LEU A 95 21.87 17.16 -12.72
N GLU A 96 21.88 17.03 -14.05
CA GLU A 96 20.91 17.69 -14.91
C GLU A 96 19.47 17.21 -14.64
N ASN A 97 19.27 15.89 -14.51
CA ASN A 97 17.96 15.33 -14.15
C ASN A 97 17.53 15.78 -12.76
N LEU A 98 18.44 15.77 -11.79
CA LEU A 98 18.17 16.27 -10.43
C LEU A 98 17.68 17.72 -10.46
N ILE A 99 18.37 18.62 -11.19
CA ILE A 99 18.01 20.03 -11.26
C ILE A 99 16.63 20.19 -11.90
N ASN A 100 16.40 19.55 -13.04
CA ASN A 100 15.12 19.61 -13.74
C ASN A 100 13.95 19.07 -12.89
N ASP A 101 14.17 17.93 -12.21
CA ASP A 101 13.16 17.32 -11.36
C ASP A 101 12.84 18.21 -10.15
N VAL A 102 13.87 18.74 -9.48
CA VAL A 102 13.70 19.64 -8.33
C VAL A 102 12.99 20.91 -8.75
N ASN A 103 13.39 21.56 -9.84
CA ASN A 103 12.73 22.76 -10.35
C ASN A 103 11.25 22.51 -10.57
N SER A 104 10.91 21.43 -11.29
CA SER A 104 9.52 21.07 -11.56
C SER A 104 8.70 20.87 -10.29
N VAL A 105 9.26 20.23 -9.26
CA VAL A 105 8.56 19.99 -7.99
C VAL A 105 8.44 21.26 -7.16
N VAL A 106 9.53 22.03 -7.03
CA VAL A 106 9.56 23.27 -6.24
C VAL A 106 8.65 24.33 -6.85
N ASP A 107 8.63 24.46 -8.18
CA ASP A 107 7.71 25.37 -8.89
C ASP A 107 6.26 25.00 -8.59
N ARG A 108 5.92 23.71 -8.72
CA ARG A 108 4.56 23.22 -8.43
C ARG A 108 4.17 23.47 -6.98
N LEU A 109 5.04 23.13 -6.02
CA LEU A 109 4.81 23.38 -4.60
C LEU A 109 4.65 24.87 -4.29
N THR A 110 5.42 25.72 -4.97
CA THR A 110 5.34 27.18 -4.78
C THR A 110 4.03 27.75 -5.29
N VAL A 111 3.53 27.23 -6.41
CA VAL A 111 2.20 27.58 -6.93
C VAL A 111 1.09 27.10 -5.98
N GLU A 112 1.19 25.87 -5.46
CA GLU A 112 0.15 25.26 -4.64
C GLU A 112 0.14 25.79 -3.18
N PHE A 113 1.31 26.05 -2.60
CA PHE A 113 1.48 26.26 -1.15
C PHE A 113 2.27 27.51 -0.76
N GLY A 114 2.86 28.23 -1.72
CA GLY A 114 3.56 29.50 -1.49
C GLY A 114 4.65 29.40 -0.42
N THR A 115 4.45 30.05 0.73
CA THR A 115 5.46 30.10 1.81
C THR A 115 5.69 28.76 2.50
N GLN A 116 4.86 27.74 2.25
CA GLN A 116 4.99 26.41 2.84
C GLN A 116 5.77 25.42 1.96
N THR A 117 6.32 25.83 0.81
CA THR A 117 7.08 24.97 -0.12
C THR A 117 8.14 24.14 0.59
N ASP A 118 8.96 24.75 1.45
CA ASP A 118 10.03 24.05 2.18
C ASP A 118 9.49 22.90 3.06
N THR A 119 8.41 23.16 3.79
CA THR A 119 7.77 22.16 4.65
C THR A 119 7.27 20.96 3.85
N TYR A 120 6.63 21.21 2.72
CA TYR A 120 6.08 20.14 1.87
C TYR A 120 7.18 19.40 1.11
N PHE A 121 8.20 20.10 0.61
CA PHE A 121 9.36 19.47 -0.03
C PHE A 121 10.05 18.49 0.92
N LYS A 122 10.37 18.93 2.14
CA LYS A 122 10.95 18.07 3.19
C LYS A 122 10.05 16.89 3.54
N THR A 123 8.73 17.10 3.53
CA THR A 123 7.76 16.02 3.74
C THR A 123 7.83 14.97 2.62
N LEU A 124 7.95 15.38 1.36
CA LEU A 124 8.10 14.47 0.23
C LEU A 124 9.41 13.67 0.32
N ILE A 125 10.53 14.32 0.62
CA ILE A 125 11.84 13.65 0.76
C ILE A 125 11.82 12.66 1.92
N LYS A 126 11.37 13.10 3.10
CA LYS A 126 11.32 12.26 4.32
C LYS A 126 10.48 11.00 4.14
N ASN A 127 9.38 11.09 3.39
CA ASN A 127 8.46 9.98 3.20
C ASN A 127 8.73 9.22 1.89
N ASP A 128 9.76 9.60 1.14
CA ASP A 128 10.12 8.99 -0.14
C ASP A 128 8.95 9.02 -1.14
N LEU A 129 8.41 10.22 -1.33
CA LEU A 129 7.24 10.52 -2.17
C LEU A 129 7.51 11.64 -3.20
N PHE A 130 8.77 12.08 -3.33
CA PHE A 130 9.16 13.14 -4.28
C PHE A 130 8.69 12.84 -5.70
N TYR A 131 9.03 11.66 -6.22
CA TYR A 131 8.62 11.26 -7.56
C TYR A 131 7.12 10.96 -7.65
N ALA A 132 6.49 10.50 -6.57
CA ALA A 132 5.05 10.31 -6.54
C ALA A 132 4.29 11.63 -6.71
N TYR A 133 4.74 12.69 -6.04
CA TYR A 133 4.20 14.03 -6.23
C TYR A 133 4.54 14.58 -7.62
N GLN A 134 5.77 14.38 -8.10
CA GLN A 134 6.16 14.84 -9.44
C GLN A 134 5.31 14.19 -10.56
N LYS A 135 5.05 12.89 -10.47
CA LYS A 135 4.39 12.11 -11.53
C LYS A 135 2.86 12.06 -11.40
N SER A 136 2.30 12.38 -10.24
CA SER A 136 0.85 12.34 -10.02
C SER A 136 0.23 13.72 -9.82
N THR A 137 -0.77 14.05 -10.63
CA THR A 137 -1.62 15.24 -10.44
C THR A 137 -2.66 15.05 -9.35
N TYR A 138 -2.82 13.83 -8.81
CA TYR A 138 -3.80 13.49 -7.77
C TYR A 138 -3.19 13.42 -6.37
N PHE A 139 -1.92 13.77 -6.20
CA PHE A 139 -1.27 13.69 -4.90
C PHE A 139 -1.96 14.61 -3.88
N ASP A 140 -2.26 14.08 -2.70
CA ASP A 140 -2.87 14.78 -1.58
C ASP A 140 -1.99 14.61 -0.32
N PHE A 141 -1.55 15.74 0.24
CA PHE A 141 -0.67 15.73 1.42
C PHE A 141 -1.36 15.20 2.69
N ASP A 142 -2.69 15.23 2.76
CA ASP A 142 -3.40 14.63 3.89
C ASP A 142 -3.30 13.08 3.86
N ASN A 143 -2.96 12.52 2.69
CA ASN A 143 -2.89 11.08 2.45
C ASN A 143 -1.49 10.46 2.52
N VAL A 144 -0.45 11.23 2.88
CA VAL A 144 0.95 10.76 2.92
C VAL A 144 1.12 9.42 3.65
N ARG A 145 0.50 9.24 4.81
CA ARG A 145 0.61 7.99 5.59
C ARG A 145 -0.05 6.80 4.90
N TYR A 146 -1.11 7.02 4.12
CA TYR A 146 -1.79 5.95 3.38
C TYR A 146 -1.00 5.55 2.14
N TYR A 147 -0.41 6.51 1.45
CA TYR A 147 0.54 6.27 0.35
C TYR A 147 1.68 5.35 0.79
N GLN A 148 2.24 5.59 1.98
CA GLN A 148 3.31 4.75 2.54
C GLN A 148 2.87 3.30 2.80
N LEU A 149 1.59 3.07 3.13
CA LEU A 149 1.06 1.72 3.28
C LEU A 149 0.85 1.08 1.91
N LEU A 150 0.09 1.74 1.03
CA LEU A 150 -0.32 1.11 -0.23
C LEU A 150 0.85 0.90 -1.19
N ARG A 151 1.84 1.81 -1.22
CA ARG A 151 3.02 1.68 -2.10
C ARG A 151 3.77 0.36 -1.92
N THR A 152 3.68 -0.28 -0.75
CA THR A 152 4.36 -1.56 -0.48
C THR A 152 3.87 -2.71 -1.35
N LEU A 153 2.73 -2.54 -2.03
CA LEU A 153 2.14 -3.51 -2.95
C LEU A 153 2.47 -3.23 -4.43
N TYR A 154 3.20 -2.15 -4.73
CA TYR A 154 3.47 -1.67 -6.09
C TYR A 154 4.98 -1.59 -6.34
N SER A 155 5.40 -1.57 -7.61
CA SER A 155 6.80 -1.32 -7.96
C SER A 155 7.16 0.15 -7.74
N ASP A 156 8.46 0.43 -7.58
CA ASP A 156 8.96 1.78 -7.28
C ASP A 156 8.62 2.83 -8.37
N ASP A 157 8.34 2.40 -9.60
CA ASP A 157 7.99 3.22 -10.75
C ASP A 157 6.48 3.29 -11.05
N ASP A 158 5.65 2.55 -10.31
CA ASP A 158 4.20 2.58 -10.44
C ASP A 158 3.59 3.57 -9.45
N TYR A 159 3.06 4.69 -9.97
CA TYR A 159 2.42 5.74 -9.18
C TYR A 159 0.88 5.67 -9.20
N SER A 160 0.29 4.61 -9.78
CA SER A 160 -1.16 4.41 -9.80
C SER A 160 -1.76 4.28 -8.40
N TYR A 161 -0.95 3.83 -7.41
CA TYR A 161 -1.38 3.75 -6.02
C TYR A 161 -1.78 5.10 -5.42
N ILE A 162 -1.37 6.25 -5.99
CA ILE A 162 -1.74 7.57 -5.48
C ILE A 162 -3.25 7.81 -5.65
N ILE A 163 -3.76 7.66 -6.88
CA ILE A 163 -5.19 7.83 -7.15
C ILE A 163 -6.02 6.74 -6.45
N LEU A 164 -5.51 5.50 -6.44
CA LEU A 164 -6.19 4.38 -5.76
C LEU A 164 -6.29 4.63 -4.25
N THR A 165 -5.22 5.10 -3.61
CA THR A 165 -5.23 5.43 -2.18
C THR A 165 -6.29 6.47 -1.86
N ASN A 166 -6.36 7.56 -2.62
CA ASN A 166 -7.36 8.61 -2.40
C ASN A 166 -8.79 8.05 -2.52
N ASN A 167 -9.04 7.24 -3.55
CA ASN A 167 -10.34 6.60 -3.74
C ASN A 167 -10.68 5.68 -2.56
N TYR A 168 -9.72 4.89 -2.09
CA TYR A 168 -9.94 3.96 -0.98
C TYR A 168 -10.17 4.67 0.35
N VAL A 169 -9.42 5.73 0.64
CA VAL A 169 -9.64 6.58 1.82
C VAL A 169 -11.05 7.16 1.79
N ASN A 170 -11.46 7.75 0.67
CA ASN A 170 -12.81 8.29 0.50
C ASN A 170 -13.90 7.23 0.69
N THR A 171 -13.72 6.00 0.17
CA THR A 171 -14.67 4.91 0.40
C THR A 171 -14.77 4.56 1.87
N LEU A 172 -13.63 4.40 2.55
CA LEU A 172 -13.58 3.99 3.95
C LEU A 172 -14.19 5.04 4.90
N GLU A 173 -13.94 6.33 4.65
CA GLU A 173 -14.51 7.44 5.44
C GLU A 173 -16.04 7.47 5.37
N ASN A 174 -16.62 7.01 4.27
CA ASN A 174 -18.08 6.90 4.13
C ASN A 174 -18.67 5.66 4.82
N GLU A 175 -17.84 4.65 5.13
CA GLU A 175 -18.32 3.38 5.68
C GLU A 175 -18.14 3.26 7.20
N LYS A 176 -17.09 3.85 7.78
CA LYS A 176 -16.66 3.62 9.18
C LYS A 176 -15.89 4.80 9.79
N ASP A 177 -15.83 4.84 11.12
CA ASP A 177 -15.19 5.93 11.88
C ASP A 177 -13.65 5.83 12.00
N ASP A 178 -13.03 4.66 11.80
CA ASP A 178 -11.57 4.47 11.92
C ASP A 178 -10.93 4.03 10.59
N THR A 179 -10.88 4.97 9.64
CA THR A 179 -10.33 4.79 8.29
C THR A 179 -8.90 4.25 8.28
N TYR A 180 -8.01 4.78 9.12
CA TYR A 180 -6.60 4.41 9.10
C TYR A 180 -6.37 2.96 9.55
N LYS A 181 -7.07 2.52 10.59
CA LYS A 181 -7.00 1.13 11.03
C LYS A 181 -7.47 0.18 9.94
N LEU A 182 -8.61 0.46 9.31
CA LEU A 182 -9.16 -0.38 8.23
C LEU A 182 -8.26 -0.41 7.01
N PHE A 183 -7.71 0.74 6.62
CA PHE A 183 -6.76 0.82 5.51
C PHE A 183 -5.51 -0.03 5.79
N LYS A 184 -5.00 -0.01 7.02
CA LYS A 184 -3.88 -0.86 7.41
C LYS A 184 -4.25 -2.35 7.37
N GLU A 185 -5.43 -2.71 7.86
CA GLU A 185 -5.94 -4.09 7.84
C GLU A 185 -6.10 -4.60 6.40
N MET A 186 -6.68 -3.82 5.50
CA MET A 186 -6.85 -4.22 4.10
C MET A 186 -5.50 -4.40 3.39
N VAL A 187 -4.55 -3.48 3.55
CA VAL A 187 -3.22 -3.59 2.93
C VAL A 187 -2.44 -4.81 3.46
N SER A 188 -2.67 -5.20 4.72
CA SER A 188 -2.05 -6.39 5.28
C SER A 188 -2.69 -7.71 4.81
N THR A 189 -3.97 -7.67 4.44
CA THR A 189 -4.79 -8.84 4.11
C THR A 189 -4.75 -9.19 2.63
N TYR A 190 -4.75 -8.17 1.77
CA TYR A 190 -4.92 -8.29 0.33
C TYR A 190 -3.64 -7.91 -0.42
N ASP A 191 -3.46 -8.46 -1.62
CA ASP A 191 -2.51 -7.93 -2.60
C ASP A 191 -3.14 -6.78 -3.41
N ALA A 192 -2.37 -6.19 -4.33
CA ALA A 192 -2.80 -5.05 -5.12
C ALA A 192 -4.07 -5.34 -5.94
N GLN A 193 -4.14 -6.51 -6.58
CA GLN A 193 -5.27 -6.91 -7.42
C GLN A 193 -6.52 -7.21 -6.57
N GLY A 194 -6.36 -7.91 -5.46
CA GLY A 194 -7.41 -8.21 -4.51
C GLY A 194 -8.03 -6.95 -3.91
N LEU A 195 -7.20 -5.96 -3.54
CA LEU A 195 -7.68 -4.63 -3.10
C LEU A 195 -8.43 -3.90 -4.20
N TYR A 196 -7.90 -3.91 -5.42
CA TYR A 196 -8.57 -3.28 -6.55
C TYR A 196 -9.98 -3.84 -6.73
N ILE A 197 -10.13 -5.16 -6.72
CA ILE A 197 -11.44 -5.83 -6.80
C ILE A 197 -12.32 -5.48 -5.60
N LEU A 198 -11.79 -5.57 -4.38
CA LEU A 198 -12.52 -5.29 -3.14
C LEU A 198 -13.14 -3.89 -3.16
N MET A 199 -12.35 -2.89 -3.54
CA MET A 199 -12.73 -1.48 -3.44
C MET A 199 -13.55 -0.97 -4.63
N ASN A 200 -13.41 -1.56 -5.81
CA ASN A 200 -14.06 -1.07 -7.04
C ASN A 200 -15.29 -1.89 -7.47
N THR A 201 -15.65 -2.94 -6.72
CA THR A 201 -16.84 -3.75 -7.01
C THR A 201 -18.07 -3.18 -6.32
N GLU A 202 -19.17 -3.04 -7.07
CA GLU A 202 -20.49 -2.73 -6.53
C GLU A 202 -21.02 -3.93 -5.74
N LEU A 203 -21.46 -3.69 -4.50
CA LEU A 203 -21.87 -4.75 -3.60
C LEU A 203 -23.33 -5.14 -3.84
N LYS A 204 -23.67 -6.38 -3.49
CA LYS A 204 -25.07 -6.79 -3.35
C LYS A 204 -25.76 -5.92 -2.29
N ALA A 205 -27.08 -5.78 -2.41
CA ALA A 205 -27.86 -5.03 -1.42
C ALA A 205 -27.63 -5.58 -0.01
N ASN A 206 -27.34 -4.68 0.94
CA ASN A 206 -27.00 -4.97 2.34
C ASN A 206 -25.68 -5.73 2.58
N ALA A 207 -24.86 -5.94 1.54
CA ALA A 207 -23.55 -6.54 1.73
C ALA A 207 -22.53 -5.49 2.23
N SER A 208 -21.52 -5.95 2.96
CA SER A 208 -20.42 -5.14 3.45
C SER A 208 -19.08 -5.70 3.03
N ARG A 209 -18.10 -4.81 2.83
CA ARG A 209 -16.72 -5.21 2.55
C ARG A 209 -16.06 -5.73 3.81
N LEU A 210 -15.20 -6.71 3.61
CA LEU A 210 -14.42 -7.28 4.68
C LEU A 210 -12.93 -6.94 4.50
N TYR A 211 -12.47 -5.96 5.26
CA TYR A 211 -11.10 -5.45 5.18
C TYR A 211 -10.06 -6.36 5.86
N LYS A 212 -10.51 -7.25 6.74
CA LYS A 212 -9.67 -8.23 7.42
C LYS A 212 -10.30 -9.61 7.34
N ILE A 213 -9.53 -10.59 6.89
CA ILE A 213 -9.99 -11.97 6.76
C ILE A 213 -9.41 -12.80 7.89
N ASP A 214 -10.28 -13.38 8.72
CA ASP A 214 -9.92 -14.44 9.67
C ASP A 214 -10.58 -15.73 9.18
N THR A 215 -9.83 -16.51 8.38
CA THR A 215 -10.37 -17.62 7.61
C THR A 215 -11.03 -18.71 8.45
N MET A 216 -10.76 -18.77 9.76
CA MET A 216 -11.11 -19.92 10.62
C MET A 216 -12.46 -19.79 11.33
N SER A 217 -12.93 -18.59 11.64
CA SER A 217 -14.21 -18.38 12.36
C SER A 217 -15.24 -17.58 11.55
N GLN A 218 -14.93 -17.29 10.29
CA GLN A 218 -15.69 -16.36 9.49
C GLN A 218 -16.67 -17.05 8.52
N VAL A 219 -17.94 -16.66 8.66
CA VAL A 219 -18.99 -16.95 7.69
C VAL A 219 -18.85 -15.99 6.52
N ILE A 220 -18.77 -16.53 5.30
CA ILE A 220 -18.89 -15.74 4.07
C ILE A 220 -20.17 -16.18 3.37
N ASP A 221 -21.00 -15.19 3.07
CA ASP A 221 -22.27 -15.35 2.37
C ASP A 221 -22.53 -14.11 1.51
N ASP A 222 -23.74 -14.01 0.94
CA ASP A 222 -24.13 -12.89 0.09
C ASP A 222 -24.20 -11.53 0.81
N THR A 223 -23.92 -11.47 2.12
CA THR A 223 -23.87 -10.24 2.94
C THR A 223 -22.44 -9.77 3.23
N THR A 224 -21.42 -10.58 2.92
CA THR A 224 -20.02 -10.22 3.16
C THR A 224 -19.19 -10.40 1.90
N PHE A 225 -18.53 -9.33 1.46
CA PHE A 225 -17.72 -9.32 0.25
C PHE A 225 -16.22 -9.29 0.58
N ILE A 226 -15.49 -10.27 0.05
CA ILE A 226 -14.04 -10.42 0.22
C ILE A 226 -13.27 -10.10 -1.06
N GLY A 227 -13.92 -9.61 -2.12
CA GLY A 227 -13.27 -9.31 -3.39
C GLY A 227 -12.38 -10.44 -3.91
N GLY A 228 -11.19 -10.05 -4.36
CA GLY A 228 -10.17 -10.95 -4.91
C GLY A 228 -9.27 -11.62 -3.87
N TYR A 229 -9.72 -11.82 -2.62
CA TYR A 229 -8.89 -12.44 -1.59
C TYR A 229 -8.29 -13.77 -2.04
N GLU A 230 -6.98 -13.91 -1.86
CA GLU A 230 -6.24 -15.16 -1.99
C GLU A 230 -5.31 -15.34 -0.78
N SER A 231 -5.32 -16.54 -0.21
CA SER A 231 -4.44 -16.84 0.93
C SER A 231 -2.99 -16.94 0.47
N LYS A 232 -2.06 -16.34 1.24
CA LYS A 232 -0.61 -16.47 0.98
C LYS A 232 -0.08 -17.90 1.19
N HIS A 233 -0.84 -18.76 1.85
CA HIS A 233 -0.43 -20.10 2.28
C HIS A 233 -1.29 -21.20 1.65
N MET A 234 -1.35 -21.21 0.31
CA MET A 234 -2.07 -22.24 -0.44
C MET A 234 -1.16 -23.42 -0.77
N THR A 235 -1.67 -24.62 -0.57
CA THR A 235 -0.98 -25.89 -0.84
C THR A 235 -1.82 -26.75 -1.78
N MET A 236 -1.17 -27.38 -2.76
CA MET A 236 -1.85 -28.33 -3.63
C MET A 236 -2.25 -29.56 -2.83
N ILE A 237 -3.48 -30.02 -3.01
CA ILE A 237 -3.95 -31.25 -2.38
C ILE A 237 -3.21 -32.43 -2.99
N GLU A 238 -2.34 -33.08 -2.22
CA GLU A 238 -1.61 -34.29 -2.62
C GLU A 238 -2.01 -35.50 -1.77
N ASN A 239 -1.79 -36.71 -2.29
CA ASN A 239 -2.04 -37.98 -1.58
C ASN A 239 -3.50 -38.23 -1.12
N ILE A 240 -4.45 -37.39 -1.56
CA ILE A 240 -5.88 -37.56 -1.38
C ILE A 240 -6.52 -37.74 -2.76
N SER A 241 -7.48 -38.66 -2.89
CA SER A 241 -8.26 -38.82 -4.12
C SER A 241 -9.01 -37.52 -4.43
N ARG A 242 -8.86 -37.02 -5.66
CA ARG A 242 -9.44 -35.75 -6.12
C ARG A 242 -9.93 -35.82 -7.56
N LEU A 243 -10.98 -35.04 -7.86
CA LEU A 243 -11.61 -35.00 -9.19
C LEU A 243 -10.73 -34.31 -10.24
N SER A 244 -9.98 -33.29 -9.83
CA SER A 244 -9.07 -32.53 -10.68
C SER A 244 -7.66 -32.57 -10.12
N TYR A 245 -6.67 -32.61 -11.01
CA TYR A 245 -5.26 -32.67 -10.60
C TYR A 245 -4.84 -31.45 -9.78
N SER A 246 -5.23 -30.25 -10.23
CA SER A 246 -4.90 -28.97 -9.60
C SER A 246 -6.05 -28.53 -8.70
N MET A 247 -6.02 -28.94 -7.43
CA MET A 247 -6.91 -28.45 -6.37
C MET A 247 -6.04 -27.96 -5.22
N TYR A 248 -6.45 -26.85 -4.61
CA TYR A 248 -5.68 -26.19 -3.55
C TYR A 248 -6.54 -25.98 -2.32
N LEU A 249 -5.89 -25.94 -1.17
CA LEU A 249 -6.45 -25.49 0.11
C LEU A 249 -5.41 -24.65 0.82
N ASN A 250 -5.87 -23.87 1.80
CA ASN A 250 -4.98 -23.34 2.80
C ASN A 250 -4.21 -24.50 3.45
N GLU A 251 -2.93 -24.29 3.74
CA GLU A 251 -2.00 -25.31 4.22
C GLU A 251 -2.52 -26.06 5.47
N GLU A 252 -3.06 -25.34 6.44
CA GLU A 252 -3.61 -25.96 7.66
C GLU A 252 -4.81 -26.86 7.36
N ALA A 253 -5.73 -26.37 6.52
CA ALA A 253 -6.90 -27.13 6.08
C ALA A 253 -6.46 -28.39 5.31
N TYR A 254 -5.51 -28.29 4.39
CA TYR A 254 -4.97 -29.43 3.68
C TYR A 254 -4.36 -30.49 4.62
N ASN A 255 -3.51 -30.07 5.56
CA ASN A 255 -2.86 -30.98 6.50
C ASN A 255 -3.89 -31.71 7.38
N ALA A 256 -4.90 -30.98 7.86
CA ALA A 256 -6.04 -31.55 8.59
C ALA A 256 -6.83 -32.55 7.73
N LEU A 257 -7.12 -32.20 6.47
CA LEU A 257 -7.87 -33.06 5.55
C LEU A 257 -7.13 -34.35 5.25
N LYS A 258 -5.80 -34.27 5.06
CA LYS A 258 -4.94 -35.42 4.83
C LYS A 258 -4.95 -36.36 6.02
N GLN A 259 -4.83 -35.82 7.24
CA GLN A 259 -4.93 -36.63 8.45
C GLN A 259 -6.30 -37.32 8.55
N MET A 260 -7.39 -36.57 8.35
CA MET A 260 -8.76 -37.11 8.35
C MET A 260 -8.94 -38.21 7.30
N TYR A 261 -8.35 -38.05 6.11
CA TYR A 261 -8.39 -39.03 5.04
C TYR A 261 -7.66 -40.34 5.38
N ASP A 262 -6.46 -40.23 5.96
CA ASP A 262 -5.63 -41.37 6.36
C ASP A 262 -6.32 -42.17 7.49
N ASP A 263 -6.87 -41.48 8.49
CA ASP A 263 -7.56 -42.10 9.63
C ASP A 263 -8.92 -42.71 9.23
N LEU A 264 -9.68 -42.08 8.33
CA LEU A 264 -10.87 -42.69 7.73
C LEU A 264 -10.52 -44.03 7.08
N TYR A 265 -9.46 -44.08 6.27
CA TYR A 265 -9.06 -45.32 5.60
C TYR A 265 -8.60 -46.37 6.61
N LYS A 266 -7.85 -45.98 7.65
CA LYS A 266 -7.41 -46.88 8.70
C LYS A 266 -8.59 -47.57 9.38
N ASN A 267 -9.63 -46.81 9.74
CA ASN A 267 -10.80 -47.26 10.50
C ASN A 267 -11.84 -48.01 9.65
N THR A 268 -12.11 -47.52 8.43
CA THR A 268 -13.25 -48.00 7.62
C THR A 268 -12.83 -48.79 6.38
N LYS A 269 -11.55 -48.75 5.99
CA LYS A 269 -11.02 -49.21 4.70
C LYS A 269 -11.65 -48.53 3.48
N LYS A 270 -12.35 -47.41 3.67
CA LYS A 270 -12.99 -46.58 2.64
C LYS A 270 -12.27 -45.23 2.52
N ARG A 271 -12.54 -44.52 1.43
CA ARG A 271 -11.96 -43.20 1.11
C ARG A 271 -13.02 -42.31 0.51
N PHE A 272 -12.93 -41.01 0.77
CA PHE A 272 -13.70 -40.00 0.03
C PHE A 272 -12.92 -39.51 -1.20
N LEU A 273 -13.61 -38.76 -2.06
CA LEU A 273 -13.10 -38.06 -3.22
C LEU A 273 -13.35 -36.57 -3.00
N VAL A 274 -12.31 -35.75 -3.12
CA VAL A 274 -12.45 -34.29 -3.12
C VAL A 274 -12.92 -33.86 -4.51
N THR A 275 -14.12 -33.29 -4.61
CA THR A 275 -14.72 -32.87 -5.88
C THR A 275 -14.65 -31.36 -6.11
N SER A 276 -14.51 -30.58 -5.05
CA SER A 276 -14.25 -29.13 -5.12
C SER A 276 -13.43 -28.71 -3.90
N ALA A 277 -12.58 -27.70 -4.08
CA ALA A 277 -11.78 -27.08 -3.05
C ALA A 277 -11.67 -25.58 -3.37
N TYR A 278 -10.54 -24.93 -3.09
CA TYR A 278 -10.35 -23.52 -3.42
C TYR A 278 -10.77 -23.17 -4.85
N LYS A 279 -11.50 -22.06 -4.97
CA LYS A 279 -11.81 -21.41 -6.23
C LYS A 279 -11.45 -19.94 -6.09
N SER A 280 -10.64 -19.41 -7.00
CA SER A 280 -10.29 -18.00 -7.01
C SER A 280 -11.49 -17.14 -7.41
N TYR A 281 -11.39 -15.84 -7.13
CA TYR A 281 -12.36 -14.86 -7.59
C TYR A 281 -12.56 -14.93 -9.10
N ASP A 282 -11.47 -14.97 -9.87
CA ASP A 282 -11.53 -14.97 -11.34
C ASP A 282 -12.25 -16.20 -11.90
N VAL A 283 -12.00 -17.38 -11.33
CA VAL A 283 -12.70 -18.61 -11.76
C VAL A 283 -14.19 -18.48 -11.47
N LEU A 284 -14.57 -18.04 -10.26
CA LEU A 284 -15.98 -17.84 -9.92
C LEU A 284 -16.64 -16.77 -10.80
N ASN A 285 -15.90 -15.73 -11.17
CA ASN A 285 -16.39 -14.64 -12.02
C ASN A 285 -16.55 -15.04 -13.51
N LEU A 286 -16.00 -16.19 -13.91
CA LEU A 286 -16.16 -16.76 -15.26
C LEU A 286 -17.17 -17.92 -15.31
N GLU A 287 -17.54 -18.49 -14.17
CA GLU A 287 -18.56 -19.55 -14.07
C GLU A 287 -19.97 -18.99 -14.32
N GLU A 288 -20.93 -19.86 -14.66
CA GLU A 288 -22.32 -19.45 -14.91
C GLU A 288 -22.96 -18.71 -13.72
N ASN A 289 -22.46 -18.94 -12.50
CA ASN A 289 -22.90 -18.28 -11.28
C ASN A 289 -21.89 -17.22 -10.80
N THR A 290 -21.59 -16.24 -11.67
CA THR A 290 -20.67 -15.13 -11.37
C THR A 290 -21.03 -14.37 -10.09
N SER A 291 -22.29 -14.42 -9.66
CA SER A 291 -22.76 -13.79 -8.42
C SER A 291 -22.07 -14.30 -7.15
N GLN A 292 -21.37 -15.44 -7.20
CA GLN A 292 -20.61 -15.98 -6.06
C GLN A 292 -19.20 -15.41 -5.94
N ALA A 293 -18.69 -14.72 -6.96
CA ALA A 293 -17.35 -14.14 -6.92
C ALA A 293 -17.28 -13.08 -5.81
N GLY A 294 -16.36 -13.27 -4.87
CA GLY A 294 -16.17 -12.44 -3.67
C GLY A 294 -17.15 -12.74 -2.53
N TYR A 295 -18.09 -13.68 -2.70
CA TYR A 295 -19.09 -14.09 -1.70
C TYR A 295 -19.02 -15.59 -1.36
N SER A 296 -17.98 -16.30 -1.85
CA SER A 296 -17.86 -17.75 -1.70
C SER A 296 -16.83 -18.13 -0.64
N GLU A 297 -17.23 -18.96 0.32
CA GLU A 297 -16.31 -19.55 1.31
C GLU A 297 -15.20 -20.38 0.67
N PHE A 298 -15.39 -20.88 -0.56
CA PHE A 298 -14.33 -21.60 -1.27
C PHE A 298 -13.13 -20.71 -1.60
N GLN A 299 -13.29 -19.38 -1.74
CA GLN A 299 -12.17 -18.45 -1.91
C GLN A 299 -11.27 -18.34 -0.68
N LEU A 300 -11.73 -18.77 0.49
CA LEU A 300 -10.88 -18.79 1.69
C LEU A 300 -9.88 -19.95 1.69
N GLY A 301 -10.05 -20.93 0.79
CA GLY A 301 -9.22 -22.14 0.76
C GLY A 301 -9.45 -23.08 1.95
N THR A 302 -10.55 -22.91 2.69
CA THR A 302 -10.90 -23.70 3.87
C THR A 302 -12.12 -24.60 3.68
N SER A 303 -12.81 -24.50 2.55
CA SER A 303 -13.96 -25.34 2.20
C SER A 303 -13.61 -26.44 1.20
N VAL A 304 -14.18 -27.62 1.39
CA VAL A 304 -14.07 -28.76 0.47
C VAL A 304 -15.43 -29.39 0.22
N SER A 305 -15.62 -29.93 -0.98
CA SER A 305 -16.72 -30.83 -1.29
C SER A 305 -16.22 -32.26 -1.34
N LEU A 306 -16.80 -33.14 -0.52
CA LEU A 306 -16.40 -34.54 -0.35
C LEU A 306 -17.51 -35.48 -0.84
N LYS A 307 -17.15 -36.48 -1.64
CA LYS A 307 -18.08 -37.52 -2.14
C LYS A 307 -17.47 -38.90 -2.08
N ILE A 308 -18.23 -39.93 -2.46
CA ILE A 308 -17.69 -41.24 -2.85
C ILE A 308 -17.83 -41.37 -4.37
N ASN A 309 -16.78 -41.85 -5.03
CA ASN A 309 -16.79 -42.04 -6.47
C ASN A 309 -17.96 -42.95 -6.90
N GLY A 310 -18.75 -42.51 -7.87
CA GLY A 310 -19.91 -43.24 -8.40
C GLY A 310 -21.20 -43.15 -7.55
N ILE A 311 -21.21 -42.39 -6.45
CA ILE A 311 -22.39 -42.21 -5.59
C ILE A 311 -22.98 -40.81 -5.78
N LYS A 312 -24.31 -40.71 -5.90
CA LYS A 312 -25.02 -39.42 -6.00
C LYS A 312 -25.08 -38.70 -4.65
N ASP A 313 -25.25 -37.38 -4.65
CA ASP A 313 -25.32 -36.59 -3.41
C ASP A 313 -26.43 -37.05 -2.47
N VAL A 314 -27.61 -37.37 -3.01
CA VAL A 314 -28.75 -37.90 -2.24
C VAL A 314 -28.48 -39.28 -1.60
N GLU A 315 -27.52 -40.02 -2.15
CA GLU A 315 -27.10 -41.32 -1.63
C GLU A 315 -25.89 -41.19 -0.69
N PHE A 316 -25.14 -40.07 -0.75
CA PHE A 316 -23.96 -39.87 0.08
C PHE A 316 -24.31 -39.90 1.58
N VAL A 317 -25.46 -39.32 1.96
CA VAL A 317 -25.95 -39.24 3.35
C VAL A 317 -26.17 -40.61 4.01
N SER A 318 -26.39 -41.67 3.23
CA SER A 318 -26.62 -43.03 3.74
C SER A 318 -25.34 -43.88 3.78
N THR A 319 -24.20 -43.31 3.41
CA THR A 319 -22.92 -44.04 3.37
C THR A 319 -22.23 -44.05 4.73
N ASP A 320 -21.52 -45.15 5.04
CA ASP A 320 -20.68 -45.24 6.25
C ASP A 320 -19.60 -44.16 6.29
N VAL A 321 -19.12 -43.67 5.12
CA VAL A 321 -18.14 -42.57 5.08
C VAL A 321 -18.77 -41.28 5.56
N TYR A 322 -19.99 -40.96 5.13
CA TYR A 322 -20.69 -39.76 5.59
C TYR A 322 -20.96 -39.82 7.09
N GLN A 323 -21.42 -40.95 7.62
CA GLN A 323 -21.64 -41.12 9.06
C GLN A 323 -20.33 -40.96 9.85
N TRP A 324 -19.23 -41.58 9.39
CA TRP A 324 -17.91 -41.39 10.00
C TRP A 324 -17.45 -39.94 9.97
N LEU A 325 -17.70 -39.21 8.87
CA LEU A 325 -17.37 -37.79 8.78
C LEU A 325 -18.18 -36.95 9.79
N LEU A 326 -19.48 -37.20 9.96
CA LEU A 326 -20.27 -36.50 10.97
C LEU A 326 -19.77 -36.76 12.40
N GLU A 327 -19.32 -37.98 12.67
CA GLU A 327 -18.83 -38.40 13.98
C GLU A 327 -17.41 -37.91 14.29
N HIS A 328 -16.56 -37.69 13.27
CA HIS A 328 -15.13 -37.49 13.48
C HIS A 328 -14.52 -36.26 12.82
N SER A 329 -15.19 -35.59 11.87
CA SER A 329 -14.55 -34.48 11.13
C SER A 329 -14.07 -33.37 12.05
N TYR A 330 -14.79 -33.12 13.15
CA TYR A 330 -14.48 -32.06 14.10
C TYR A 330 -13.15 -32.29 14.82
N GLU A 331 -12.72 -33.54 15.01
CA GLU A 331 -11.44 -33.91 15.63
C GLU A 331 -10.24 -33.39 14.82
N TYR A 332 -10.45 -33.19 13.52
CA TYR A 332 -9.48 -32.67 12.57
C TYR A 332 -9.69 -31.18 12.29
N GLY A 333 -10.70 -30.54 12.88
CA GLY A 333 -11.02 -29.13 12.64
C GLY A 333 -12.00 -28.89 11.50
N TYR A 334 -12.65 -29.93 10.97
CA TYR A 334 -13.67 -29.82 9.93
C TYR A 334 -15.09 -29.96 10.49
N VAL A 335 -16.01 -29.16 9.98
CA VAL A 335 -17.44 -29.26 10.30
C VAL A 335 -18.26 -29.42 9.03
N LEU A 336 -19.40 -30.12 9.10
CA LEU A 336 -20.40 -30.06 8.03
C LEU A 336 -20.93 -28.63 7.98
N ARG A 337 -20.73 -27.93 6.86
CA ARG A 337 -20.94 -26.48 6.80
C ARG A 337 -22.43 -26.08 6.82
N TYR A 338 -23.28 -26.87 6.18
CA TYR A 338 -24.71 -26.57 6.01
C TYR A 338 -25.58 -27.77 6.44
N PRO A 339 -25.67 -28.08 7.75
CA PRO A 339 -26.48 -29.17 8.27
C PRO A 339 -27.98 -29.00 7.98
N SER A 340 -28.68 -30.11 7.73
CA SER A 340 -30.10 -30.12 7.37
C SER A 340 -31.05 -29.63 8.48
N ASP A 341 -30.64 -29.75 9.74
CA ASP A 341 -31.38 -29.25 10.90
C ASP A 341 -31.13 -27.76 11.18
N LYS A 342 -30.25 -27.10 10.41
CA LYS A 342 -29.82 -25.70 10.58
C LYS A 342 -30.14 -24.80 9.38
N VAL A 343 -30.97 -25.26 8.44
CA VAL A 343 -31.32 -24.52 7.22
C VAL A 343 -31.97 -23.16 7.52
N THR A 344 -32.77 -23.06 8.59
CA THR A 344 -33.40 -21.80 9.01
C THR A 344 -32.40 -20.72 9.42
N ILE A 345 -31.17 -21.10 9.79
CA ILE A 345 -30.09 -20.19 10.18
C ILE A 345 -29.17 -19.96 8.99
N THR A 346 -28.63 -21.05 8.42
CA THR A 346 -27.62 -21.00 7.35
C THR A 346 -28.18 -20.60 5.97
N GLN A 347 -29.51 -20.62 5.81
CA GLN A 347 -30.23 -20.40 4.55
C GLN A 347 -29.87 -21.37 3.41
N LYS A 348 -29.09 -22.42 3.70
CA LYS A 348 -28.56 -23.39 2.73
C LYS A 348 -28.58 -24.78 3.33
N GLU A 349 -28.60 -25.80 2.48
CA GLU A 349 -28.44 -27.19 2.88
C GLU A 349 -27.38 -27.85 2.00
N SER A 350 -26.46 -28.59 2.62
CA SER A 350 -25.51 -29.43 1.89
C SER A 350 -25.03 -30.58 2.75
N CYS A 351 -25.00 -31.77 2.17
CA CYS A 351 -24.42 -32.97 2.79
C CYS A 351 -22.94 -33.17 2.48
N ASN A 352 -22.35 -32.43 1.54
CA ASN A 352 -21.01 -32.72 1.02
C ASN A 352 -20.00 -31.60 1.24
N ILE A 353 -20.43 -30.41 1.67
CA ILE A 353 -19.53 -29.28 1.94
C ILE A 353 -19.05 -29.32 3.39
N PHE A 354 -17.75 -29.54 3.57
CA PHE A 354 -17.08 -29.48 4.85
C PHE A 354 -16.17 -28.25 4.91
N ARG A 355 -16.22 -27.55 6.03
CA ARG A 355 -15.46 -26.32 6.28
C ARG A 355 -14.43 -26.55 7.39
N TYR A 356 -13.18 -26.23 7.12
CA TYR A 356 -12.14 -26.16 8.14
C TYR A 356 -12.30 -24.87 8.95
N VAL A 357 -12.38 -25.01 10.27
CA VAL A 357 -12.54 -23.91 11.24
C VAL A 357 -11.49 -23.95 12.35
N GLY A 358 -10.53 -24.87 12.26
CA GLY A 358 -9.60 -25.20 13.33
C GLY A 358 -10.20 -26.13 14.38
N LYS A 359 -9.34 -26.91 15.06
CA LYS A 359 -9.78 -27.96 16.01
C LYS A 359 -10.60 -27.43 17.18
N GLU A 360 -10.20 -26.29 17.74
CA GLU A 360 -10.90 -25.68 18.89
C GLU A 360 -12.33 -25.28 18.55
N ASN A 361 -12.52 -24.51 17.46
CA ASN A 361 -13.85 -24.10 17.01
C ASN A 361 -14.69 -25.31 16.59
N ALA A 362 -14.12 -26.26 15.85
CA ALA A 362 -14.85 -27.45 15.41
C ALA A 362 -15.34 -28.27 16.61
N GLN A 363 -14.51 -28.42 17.64
CA GLN A 363 -14.89 -29.11 18.88
C GLN A 363 -15.98 -28.36 19.64
N LYS A 364 -15.91 -27.03 19.73
CA LYS A 364 -16.98 -26.22 20.32
C LYS A 364 -18.30 -26.40 19.56
N MET A 365 -18.25 -26.32 18.23
CA MET A 365 -19.42 -26.48 17.36
C MET A 365 -20.05 -27.87 17.50
N HIS A 366 -19.22 -28.92 17.51
CA HIS A 366 -19.70 -30.29 17.69
C HIS A 366 -20.36 -30.50 19.06
N ASN A 367 -19.67 -30.13 20.15
CA ASN A 367 -20.17 -30.33 21.51
C ASN A 367 -21.48 -29.58 21.81
N GLN A 368 -21.72 -28.47 21.12
CA GLN A 368 -22.88 -27.60 21.32
C GLN A 368 -23.93 -27.71 20.19
N ASN A 369 -23.72 -28.60 19.21
CA ASN A 369 -24.56 -28.74 18.01
C ASN A 369 -24.82 -27.40 17.30
N LEU A 370 -23.75 -26.66 16.98
CA LEU A 370 -23.81 -25.34 16.33
C LEU A 370 -23.48 -25.42 14.84
N CYS A 371 -24.12 -24.58 14.04
CA CYS A 371 -23.57 -24.15 12.74
C CYS A 371 -22.59 -22.97 12.91
N LEU A 372 -21.87 -22.62 11.86
CA LEU A 372 -20.79 -21.61 11.93
C LEU A 372 -21.31 -20.22 12.32
N GLU A 373 -22.53 -19.88 11.86
CA GLU A 373 -23.25 -18.65 12.17
C GLU A 373 -23.52 -18.49 13.68
N GLU A 374 -23.61 -19.59 14.43
CA GLU A 374 -23.89 -19.57 15.87
C GLU A 374 -22.61 -19.44 16.73
N LEU A 375 -21.41 -19.56 16.14
CA LEU A 375 -20.15 -19.67 16.89
C LEU A 375 -19.79 -18.42 17.72
N ASN A 376 -20.06 -17.23 17.17
CA ASN A 376 -19.72 -15.92 17.74
C ASN A 376 -20.91 -15.23 18.43
N ASN A 377 -22.10 -15.84 18.43
CA ASN A 377 -23.33 -15.28 19.02
C ASN A 377 -23.52 -15.68 20.50
N GLN A 378 -22.42 -15.93 21.24
CA GLN A 378 -22.43 -16.33 22.65
C GLN A 378 -21.63 -15.38 23.53
#